data_AF-A0A7X8QVZ0-F1
#
_entry.id   AF-A0A7X8QVZ0-F1
#
_cell.length_a   1.000
_cell.length_b   1.000
_cell.length_c   1.000
_cell.angle_alpha   90.00
_cell.angle_beta   90.00
_cell.angle_gamma   90.00
#
_symmetry.space_group_name_H-M   'P 1'
#
loop_
_entity.id
_entity.type
_entity.pdbx_description
1 polymer ?
#
loop_
_entity_poly.entity_id
_entity_poly.type
_entity_poly.pdbx_seq_one_letter_code
_entity_poly.pdbx_strand_id
1 'polypeptide(L)'
;MDTFKIEADMNAALYGGDGDDRFVLADGIKYSGLLDGQSGSDTVDFSKYTTGRNILLTDTGAIDGFQGRENSLQTGFTNIDNLLGSMAADTLTGINRDSTFKLSHDYSYSSYGRLLSFEAIETLAGGSGNDRFEIFGDQSFDLLGGVGNDCFVFADQASLNGTLDGQAGSDSLDFSAYTTPRNFILLGTGSSGGFKGSESSLGQFDSINSITGSLATDSITGLDAAATWQVGSNSSYTSGGSSLAMTGIENLLGGAGEDKFVLQKGYELEGLIDGRGGDDTLDYSNYVYGSVINFDLNQGSANAISGGITSIKNVILPEKPGDQPPYSGGGGGGGAPPKPEGQMIYRETGGIIESLGVIVEVPVLTLPQDAAFTIKEIDVLNAADYIPEGLLVKLGSKIYDINTSGPNQFGDNNFITIKIPYDPSKIEEGEHPVVHYFDEISGQWIEIPSTKEFDANTGLWMAVIKVNHLTRFAVFSTNLDIKLLIGSPLVTVGKQEYLLDAVPYIDAKAWRTMAPVRFISETMGAQVEWNAVERKVLIKKDGQEIILTIGSNIAYVNGQEVLMDCAPQIQAPGRTFVPVRFISETLGARVEYNSEKREVTIYH
;
A
#
# COMPACT_ATOMS: atom_id res chain seq x y z
N MET A 1 -19.94 -3.40 -36.15
CA MET A 1 -20.61 -2.10 -36.37
C MET A 1 -21.96 -2.23 -37.02
N ASP A 2 -22.82 -2.87 -36.26
CA ASP A 2 -24.25 -2.81 -36.31
C ASP A 2 -24.75 -1.73 -35.33
N THR A 3 -25.94 -1.21 -35.60
CA THR A 3 -26.64 -0.30 -34.70
C THR A 3 -28.04 -0.81 -34.46
N PHE A 4 -28.29 -1.27 -33.24
CA PHE A 4 -29.57 -1.78 -32.79
C PHE A 4 -30.40 -0.63 -32.21
N LYS A 5 -31.46 -0.23 -32.94
CA LYS A 5 -32.41 0.78 -32.44
C LYS A 5 -33.57 0.07 -31.75
N ILE A 6 -33.68 0.24 -30.44
CA ILE A 6 -34.70 -0.39 -29.60
C ILE A 6 -35.81 0.65 -29.36
N GLU A 7 -36.79 0.68 -30.26
CA GLU A 7 -37.85 1.69 -30.30
C GLU A 7 -39.14 1.31 -29.55
N ALA A 8 -39.21 0.09 -29.00
CA ALA A 8 -40.36 -0.41 -28.25
C ALA A 8 -39.92 -1.50 -27.25
N ASP A 9 -40.78 -1.81 -26.29
CA ASP A 9 -40.59 -2.91 -25.35
C ASP A 9 -40.26 -4.22 -26.09
N MET A 10 -39.21 -4.91 -25.65
CA MET A 10 -38.71 -6.12 -26.28
C MET A 10 -38.18 -7.12 -25.25
N ASN A 11 -38.21 -8.40 -25.59
CA ASN A 11 -37.72 -9.50 -24.74
C ASN A 11 -36.74 -10.46 -25.45
N ALA A 12 -36.42 -10.20 -26.72
CA ALA A 12 -35.42 -10.97 -27.45
C ALA A 12 -34.03 -10.58 -26.99
N ALA A 13 -33.12 -11.55 -26.86
CA ALA A 13 -31.71 -11.24 -26.63
C ALA A 13 -31.10 -10.62 -27.90
N LEU A 14 -30.25 -9.62 -27.71
CA LEU A 14 -29.46 -8.98 -28.75
C LEU A 14 -27.98 -9.26 -28.48
N TYR A 15 -27.30 -9.69 -29.53
CA TYR A 15 -25.89 -10.03 -29.54
C TYR A 15 -25.21 -9.14 -30.58
N GLY A 16 -24.17 -8.40 -30.18
CA GLY A 16 -23.39 -7.55 -31.06
C GLY A 16 -22.60 -8.38 -32.06
N GLY A 17 -21.64 -9.16 -31.58
CA GLY A 17 -20.84 -10.06 -32.40
C GLY A 17 -19.35 -9.79 -32.23
N ASP A 18 -18.58 -9.83 -33.32
CA ASP A 18 -17.12 -9.66 -33.29
C ASP A 18 -16.66 -8.20 -33.54
N GLY A 19 -17.56 -7.24 -33.70
CA GLY A 19 -17.20 -5.86 -34.05
C GLY A 19 -17.91 -4.83 -33.20
N ASP A 20 -17.40 -3.59 -33.21
CA ASP A 20 -17.92 -2.50 -32.38
C ASP A 20 -19.39 -2.21 -32.66
N ASP A 21 -20.31 -2.45 -31.74
CA ASP A 21 -21.74 -2.29 -31.96
C ASP A 21 -22.38 -1.24 -31.04
N ARG A 22 -23.55 -0.74 -31.44
CA ARG A 22 -24.27 0.31 -30.69
C ARG A 22 -25.72 -0.05 -30.45
N PHE A 23 -26.11 -0.09 -29.18
CA PHE A 23 -27.48 -0.33 -28.73
C PHE A 23 -28.12 0.99 -28.30
N VAL A 24 -29.01 1.53 -29.13
CA VAL A 24 -29.67 2.82 -28.89
C VAL A 24 -31.07 2.58 -28.33
N LEU A 25 -31.30 2.99 -27.09
CA LEU A 25 -32.57 2.80 -26.41
C LEU A 25 -33.46 4.04 -26.54
N ALA A 26 -34.70 3.86 -26.99
CA ALA A 26 -35.69 4.93 -26.98
C ALA A 26 -36.21 5.22 -25.56
N ASP A 27 -36.64 6.46 -25.32
CA ASP A 27 -37.14 6.88 -24.00
C ASP A 27 -38.34 6.04 -23.53
N GLY A 28 -38.31 5.64 -22.26
CA GLY A 28 -39.41 4.94 -21.60
C GLY A 28 -39.62 3.47 -21.95
N ILE A 29 -38.75 2.85 -22.75
CA ILE A 29 -38.87 1.43 -23.09
C ILE A 29 -38.50 0.53 -21.92
N LYS A 30 -39.06 -0.69 -21.92
CA LYS A 30 -38.66 -1.80 -21.05
C LYS A 30 -38.08 -2.92 -21.89
N TYR A 31 -36.79 -3.18 -21.71
CA TYR A 31 -36.08 -4.24 -22.37
C TYR A 31 -35.81 -5.38 -21.39
N SER A 32 -36.32 -6.57 -21.72
CA SER A 32 -36.25 -7.77 -20.88
C SER A 32 -35.44 -8.90 -21.51
N GLY A 33 -34.91 -8.69 -22.72
CA GLY A 33 -33.89 -9.55 -23.29
C GLY A 33 -32.52 -9.23 -22.67
N LEU A 34 -31.55 -10.12 -22.90
CA LEU A 34 -30.14 -9.83 -22.64
C LEU A 34 -29.61 -8.87 -23.71
N LEU A 35 -28.82 -7.89 -23.31
CA LEU A 35 -28.01 -7.07 -24.20
C LEU A 35 -26.55 -7.50 -24.03
N ASP A 36 -25.97 -8.09 -25.06
CA ASP A 36 -24.61 -8.64 -25.02
C ASP A 36 -23.81 -8.09 -26.19
N GLY A 37 -22.77 -7.28 -25.92
CA GLY A 37 -21.89 -6.75 -26.96
C GLY A 37 -21.03 -7.83 -27.63
N GLN A 38 -20.63 -8.84 -26.85
CA GLN A 38 -19.65 -9.87 -27.18
C GLN A 38 -18.21 -9.35 -27.31
N SER A 39 -17.64 -9.27 -28.52
CA SER A 39 -16.27 -8.81 -28.76
C SER A 39 -16.28 -7.53 -29.58
N GLY A 40 -15.29 -6.67 -29.36
CA GLY A 40 -15.26 -5.34 -29.99
C GLY A 40 -15.55 -4.27 -28.96
N SER A 41 -15.64 -3.01 -29.40
CA SER A 41 -15.94 -1.88 -28.53
C SER A 41 -17.41 -1.54 -28.58
N ASP A 42 -18.19 -2.06 -27.63
CA ASP A 42 -19.64 -2.01 -27.68
C ASP A 42 -20.22 -0.86 -26.86
N THR A 43 -21.31 -0.27 -27.34
CA THR A 43 -21.90 0.95 -26.76
C THR A 43 -23.35 0.74 -26.34
N VAL A 44 -23.66 1.00 -25.08
CA VAL A 44 -25.04 1.23 -24.64
C VAL A 44 -25.32 2.74 -24.62
N ASP A 45 -26.34 3.14 -25.36
CA ASP A 45 -26.67 4.53 -25.64
C ASP A 45 -28.06 4.90 -25.11
N PHE A 46 -28.07 5.66 -24.01
CA PHE A 46 -29.25 6.22 -23.37
C PHE A 46 -29.56 7.66 -23.81
N SER A 47 -28.89 8.21 -24.84
CA SER A 47 -29.01 9.61 -25.26
C SER A 47 -30.42 10.07 -25.66
N LYS A 48 -31.37 9.13 -25.83
CA LYS A 48 -32.78 9.45 -26.10
C LYS A 48 -33.61 9.60 -24.84
N TYR A 49 -33.15 9.12 -23.69
CA TYR A 49 -33.87 9.26 -22.43
C TYR A 49 -33.92 10.72 -21.98
N THR A 50 -35.10 11.12 -21.50
CA THR A 50 -35.33 12.46 -20.92
C THR A 50 -35.20 12.47 -19.40
N THR A 51 -34.95 11.31 -18.79
CA THR A 51 -34.84 11.10 -17.35
C THR A 51 -33.53 10.41 -17.02
N GLY A 52 -32.90 10.81 -15.91
CA GLY A 52 -31.61 10.30 -15.47
C GLY A 52 -31.57 8.78 -15.29
N ARG A 53 -30.45 8.17 -15.62
CA ARG A 53 -30.13 6.74 -15.56
C ARG A 53 -29.25 6.47 -14.36
N ASN A 54 -29.53 5.36 -13.69
CA ASN A 54 -28.67 4.83 -12.63
C ASN A 54 -28.05 3.54 -13.15
N ILE A 55 -26.81 3.62 -13.61
CA ILE A 55 -26.07 2.53 -14.21
C ILE A 55 -25.15 1.95 -13.15
N LEU A 56 -25.34 0.67 -12.83
CA LEU A 56 -24.52 -0.07 -11.88
C LEU A 56 -23.73 -1.14 -12.62
N LEU A 57 -22.41 -1.05 -12.60
CA LEU A 57 -21.55 -2.13 -13.07
C LEU A 57 -21.52 -3.23 -12.00
N THR A 58 -21.67 -4.49 -12.42
CA THR A 58 -21.76 -5.62 -11.48
C THR A 58 -20.57 -6.56 -11.55
N ASP A 59 -19.93 -6.68 -12.71
CA ASP A 59 -18.71 -7.47 -12.92
C ASP A 59 -18.07 -7.09 -14.27
N THR A 60 -16.91 -7.66 -14.59
CA THR A 60 -16.37 -7.67 -15.96
C THR A 60 -17.20 -8.59 -16.87
N GLY A 61 -17.28 -8.27 -18.17
CA GLY A 61 -17.89 -9.18 -19.12
C GLY A 61 -17.04 -10.44 -19.34
N ALA A 62 -17.71 -11.54 -19.64
CA ALA A 62 -17.08 -12.84 -19.82
C ALA A 62 -16.14 -12.89 -21.05
N ILE A 63 -16.36 -12.00 -22.02
CA ILE A 63 -15.61 -11.90 -23.26
C ILE A 63 -14.86 -10.58 -23.29
N ASP A 64 -15.58 -9.46 -23.19
CA ASP A 64 -15.03 -8.11 -23.19
C ASP A 64 -15.69 -7.18 -22.16
N GLY A 65 -15.27 -5.91 -22.07
CA GLY A 65 -15.95 -4.85 -21.35
C GLY A 65 -16.50 -5.21 -19.96
N PHE A 66 -17.70 -4.71 -19.66
CA PHE A 66 -18.36 -4.84 -18.37
C PHE A 66 -19.77 -5.40 -18.45
N GLN A 67 -20.19 -6.01 -17.34
CA GLN A 67 -21.57 -6.35 -17.02
C GLN A 67 -22.18 -5.26 -16.16
N GLY A 68 -23.46 -4.96 -16.37
CA GLY A 68 -24.14 -3.98 -15.54
C GLY A 68 -25.66 -4.04 -15.61
N ARG A 69 -26.28 -3.19 -14.82
CA ARG A 69 -27.72 -3.08 -14.65
C ARG A 69 -28.15 -1.63 -14.76
N GLU A 70 -29.31 -1.45 -15.37
CA GLU A 70 -30.04 -0.19 -15.40
C GLU A 70 -31.54 -0.55 -15.46
N ASN A 71 -32.41 0.30 -14.90
CA ASN A 71 -33.83 -0.04 -14.68
C ASN A 71 -34.62 -0.37 -15.96
N SER A 72 -34.27 0.22 -17.11
CA SER A 72 -34.88 -0.11 -18.40
C SER A 72 -34.41 -1.44 -18.96
N LEU A 73 -33.22 -1.91 -18.54
CA LEU A 73 -32.61 -3.19 -18.91
C LEU A 73 -32.83 -4.24 -17.81
N GLN A 74 -33.98 -4.91 -17.82
CA GLN A 74 -34.41 -5.80 -16.72
C GLN A 74 -33.45 -6.98 -16.45
N THR A 75 -32.75 -7.45 -17.48
CA THR A 75 -31.73 -8.51 -17.33
C THR A 75 -30.30 -7.98 -17.32
N GLY A 76 -30.13 -6.66 -17.45
CA GLY A 76 -28.85 -5.98 -17.55
C GLY A 76 -28.23 -6.03 -18.95
N PHE A 77 -26.94 -5.70 -18.99
CA PHE A 77 -26.08 -5.81 -20.16
C PHE A 77 -24.78 -6.55 -19.79
N THR A 78 -24.08 -7.07 -20.80
CA THR A 78 -22.77 -7.70 -20.66
C THR A 78 -21.88 -7.35 -21.85
N ASN A 79 -20.57 -7.39 -21.61
CA ASN A 79 -19.53 -7.11 -22.60
C ASN A 79 -19.70 -5.74 -23.26
N ILE A 80 -19.83 -4.68 -22.44
CA ILE A 80 -19.98 -3.29 -22.91
C ILE A 80 -18.78 -2.46 -22.49
N ASP A 81 -18.25 -1.68 -23.43
CA ASP A 81 -17.04 -0.86 -23.28
C ASP A 81 -17.34 0.63 -23.31
N ASN A 82 -18.53 1.03 -23.77
CA ASN A 82 -18.91 2.43 -23.86
C ASN A 82 -20.32 2.67 -23.30
N LEU A 83 -20.44 3.70 -22.47
CA LEU A 83 -21.72 4.19 -21.97
C LEU A 83 -21.95 5.62 -22.42
N LEU A 84 -23.11 5.88 -23.04
CA LEU A 84 -23.58 7.23 -23.28
C LEU A 84 -24.83 7.47 -22.44
N GLY A 85 -24.77 8.40 -21.51
CA GLY A 85 -25.88 8.77 -20.65
C GLY A 85 -27.02 9.48 -21.37
N SER A 86 -28.02 9.86 -20.58
CA SER A 86 -29.22 10.55 -21.00
C SER A 86 -29.04 12.07 -21.13
N MET A 87 -30.14 12.79 -21.34
CA MET A 87 -30.13 14.27 -21.33
C MET A 87 -30.35 14.87 -19.94
N ALA A 88 -30.40 14.05 -18.89
CA ALA A 88 -30.63 14.43 -17.51
C ALA A 88 -29.57 13.78 -16.62
N ALA A 89 -29.44 14.24 -15.37
CA ALA A 89 -28.38 13.77 -14.48
C ALA A 89 -28.36 12.25 -14.33
N ASP A 90 -27.26 11.63 -14.74
CA ASP A 90 -27.02 10.19 -14.69
C ASP A 90 -25.97 9.83 -13.63
N THR A 91 -26.03 8.59 -13.15
CA THR A 91 -25.06 8.02 -12.21
C THR A 91 -24.43 6.76 -12.79
N LEU A 92 -23.11 6.68 -12.72
CA LEU A 92 -22.35 5.45 -12.95
C LEU A 92 -21.72 4.98 -11.64
N THR A 93 -22.10 3.79 -11.20
CA THR A 93 -21.49 3.10 -10.04
C THR A 93 -20.57 1.99 -10.54
N GLY A 94 -19.32 2.01 -10.08
CA GLY A 94 -18.30 0.99 -10.39
C GLY A 94 -18.62 -0.39 -9.80
N ILE A 95 -17.83 -1.40 -10.20
CA ILE A 95 -17.93 -2.74 -9.61
C ILE A 95 -17.40 -2.72 -8.15
N ASN A 96 -17.76 -3.74 -7.38
CA ASN A 96 -17.31 -3.91 -5.98
C ASN A 96 -15.87 -4.44 -5.87
N ARG A 97 -14.92 -3.77 -6.54
CA ARG A 97 -13.48 -4.06 -6.54
C ARG A 97 -12.71 -2.78 -6.85
N ASP A 98 -11.44 -2.77 -6.48
CA ASP A 98 -10.54 -1.66 -6.78
C ASP A 98 -10.63 -1.25 -8.25
N SER A 99 -10.84 0.03 -8.47
CA SER A 99 -11.04 0.60 -9.79
C SER A 99 -10.46 2.00 -9.90
N THR A 100 -10.43 2.51 -11.12
CA THR A 100 -9.93 3.85 -11.39
C THR A 100 -10.87 4.57 -12.34
N PHE A 101 -11.39 5.71 -11.91
CA PHE A 101 -12.02 6.72 -12.75
C PHE A 101 -10.98 7.75 -13.17
N LYS A 102 -10.77 7.90 -14.47
CA LYS A 102 -9.89 8.90 -15.05
C LYS A 102 -10.71 9.99 -15.72
N LEU A 103 -10.68 11.18 -15.12
CA LEU A 103 -11.48 12.34 -15.52
C LEU A 103 -10.60 13.29 -16.32
N SER A 104 -10.47 13.03 -17.62
CA SER A 104 -9.62 13.77 -18.56
C SER A 104 -10.43 14.23 -19.78
N HIS A 105 -9.81 14.44 -20.94
CA HIS A 105 -10.59 14.68 -22.17
C HIS A 105 -11.33 13.41 -22.61
N ASP A 106 -10.72 12.24 -22.39
CA ASP A 106 -11.31 10.94 -22.66
C ASP A 106 -11.66 10.31 -21.30
N TYR A 107 -12.92 10.44 -20.88
CA TYR A 107 -13.37 9.89 -19.60
C TYR A 107 -13.39 8.37 -19.65
N SER A 108 -12.79 7.74 -18.64
CA SER A 108 -12.73 6.29 -18.58
C SER A 108 -12.80 5.74 -17.17
N TYR A 109 -13.41 4.57 -17.05
CA TYR A 109 -13.41 3.72 -15.88
C TYR A 109 -12.61 2.46 -16.18
N SER A 110 -11.72 2.04 -15.29
CA SER A 110 -10.97 0.80 -15.46
C SER A 110 -10.97 -0.04 -14.19
N SER A 111 -11.16 -1.34 -14.35
CA SER A 111 -11.03 -2.31 -13.26
C SER A 111 -10.68 -3.68 -13.84
N TYR A 112 -9.85 -4.44 -13.12
CA TYR A 112 -9.52 -5.83 -13.45
C TYR A 112 -9.06 -6.06 -14.91
N GLY A 113 -8.30 -5.10 -15.46
CA GLY A 113 -7.77 -5.17 -16.83
C GLY A 113 -8.78 -4.82 -17.93
N ARG A 114 -9.98 -4.37 -17.58
CA ARG A 114 -11.00 -3.86 -18.50
C ARG A 114 -11.07 -2.34 -18.46
N LEU A 115 -11.50 -1.76 -19.57
CA LEU A 115 -11.67 -0.32 -19.76
C LEU A 115 -13.09 -0.04 -20.25
N LEU A 116 -13.72 0.98 -19.69
CA LEU A 116 -15.02 1.48 -20.07
C LEU A 116 -14.90 2.98 -20.32
N SER A 117 -15.23 3.45 -21.51
CA SER A 117 -15.41 4.87 -21.80
C SER A 117 -16.84 5.30 -21.45
N PHE A 118 -16.99 6.54 -21.00
CA PHE A 118 -18.32 7.07 -20.70
C PHE A 118 -18.46 8.55 -21.09
N GLU A 119 -19.67 8.93 -21.47
CA GLU A 119 -20.04 10.30 -21.83
C GLU A 119 -21.42 10.64 -21.26
N ALA A 120 -21.66 11.93 -21.02
CA ALA A 120 -22.92 12.45 -20.48
C ALA A 120 -23.35 11.75 -19.18
N ILE A 121 -22.41 11.60 -18.24
CA ILE A 121 -22.67 11.11 -16.88
C ILE A 121 -22.25 12.21 -15.92
N GLU A 122 -23.05 12.50 -14.90
CA GLU A 122 -22.80 13.61 -13.97
C GLU A 122 -22.31 13.14 -12.60
N THR A 123 -22.77 11.97 -12.12
CA THR A 123 -22.35 11.39 -10.84
C THR A 123 -21.53 10.12 -11.07
N LEU A 124 -20.36 10.06 -10.45
CA LEU A 124 -19.50 8.89 -10.45
C LEU A 124 -19.37 8.36 -9.03
N ALA A 125 -19.72 7.09 -8.85
CA ALA A 125 -19.61 6.41 -7.57
C ALA A 125 -18.68 5.21 -7.69
N GLY A 126 -17.77 5.07 -6.74
CA GLY A 126 -17.05 3.81 -6.54
C GLY A 126 -17.98 2.71 -6.02
N GLY A 127 -17.40 1.53 -5.83
CA GLY A 127 -18.06 0.37 -5.26
C GLY A 127 -17.64 0.14 -3.81
N SER A 128 -17.46 -1.12 -3.46
CA SER A 128 -16.89 -1.52 -2.17
C SER A 128 -15.38 -1.79 -2.20
N GLY A 129 -14.72 -1.56 -3.34
CA GLY A 129 -13.26 -1.67 -3.45
C GLY A 129 -12.60 -0.32 -3.19
N ASN A 130 -11.27 -0.29 -3.16
CA ASN A 130 -10.52 0.95 -3.04
C ASN A 130 -10.42 1.61 -4.41
N ASP A 131 -11.16 2.69 -4.60
CA ASP A 131 -11.33 3.35 -5.87
C ASP A 131 -10.51 4.63 -5.97
N ARG A 132 -9.96 4.85 -7.17
CA ARG A 132 -9.11 6.01 -7.47
C ARG A 132 -9.81 6.93 -8.46
N PHE A 133 -9.95 8.20 -8.11
CA PHE A 133 -10.46 9.25 -8.98
C PHE A 133 -9.30 10.16 -9.39
N GLU A 134 -8.87 10.07 -10.64
CA GLU A 134 -7.81 10.93 -11.20
C GLU A 134 -8.44 12.11 -11.96
N ILE A 135 -8.23 13.31 -11.44
CA ILE A 135 -8.94 14.52 -11.87
C ILE A 135 -7.97 15.41 -12.64
N PHE A 136 -8.27 15.65 -13.92
CA PHE A 136 -7.46 16.48 -14.82
C PHE A 136 -8.28 17.65 -15.39
N GLY A 137 -7.70 18.84 -15.44
CA GLY A 137 -8.40 20.02 -15.97
C GLY A 137 -9.67 20.35 -15.20
N ASP A 138 -10.58 21.09 -15.84
CA ASP A 138 -11.84 21.52 -15.23
C ASP A 138 -12.92 20.44 -15.37
N GLN A 139 -13.41 19.96 -14.23
CA GLN A 139 -14.39 18.90 -14.11
C GLN A 139 -15.65 19.38 -13.37
N SER A 140 -16.79 18.75 -13.61
CA SER A 140 -18.08 19.12 -12.98
C SER A 140 -18.87 17.91 -12.47
N PHE A 141 -18.17 16.85 -12.06
CA PHE A 141 -18.77 15.62 -11.57
C PHE A 141 -19.11 15.72 -10.08
N ASP A 142 -20.17 15.03 -9.67
CA ASP A 142 -20.34 14.63 -8.28
C ASP A 142 -19.62 13.29 -8.05
N LEU A 143 -18.63 13.29 -7.16
CA LEU A 143 -17.78 12.13 -6.87
C LEU A 143 -18.11 11.52 -5.52
N LEU A 144 -18.41 10.22 -5.52
CA LEU A 144 -18.72 9.44 -4.33
C LEU A 144 -17.70 8.30 -4.23
N GLY A 145 -16.94 8.25 -3.14
CA GLY A 145 -15.93 7.21 -2.91
C GLY A 145 -16.56 5.82 -2.86
N GLY A 146 -17.40 5.59 -1.86
CA GLY A 146 -18.12 4.33 -1.72
C GLY A 146 -17.91 3.75 -0.34
N VAL A 147 -17.52 2.47 -0.28
CA VAL A 147 -17.24 1.78 1.00
C VAL A 147 -15.74 1.54 1.22
N GLY A 148 -14.94 1.57 0.15
CA GLY A 148 -13.51 1.30 0.24
C GLY A 148 -12.72 2.47 0.79
N ASN A 149 -11.39 2.33 0.82
CA ASN A 149 -10.50 3.46 1.11
C ASN A 149 -10.16 4.14 -0.21
N ASP A 150 -10.87 5.23 -0.50
CA ASP A 150 -10.84 5.84 -1.81
C ASP A 150 -9.83 6.99 -1.90
N CYS A 151 -9.37 7.28 -3.12
CA CYS A 151 -8.32 8.25 -3.36
C CYS A 151 -8.71 9.22 -4.48
N PHE A 152 -8.80 10.50 -4.14
CA PHE A 152 -9.12 11.58 -5.06
C PHE A 152 -7.85 12.38 -5.37
N VAL A 153 -7.33 12.23 -6.59
CA VAL A 153 -6.03 12.78 -6.99
C VAL A 153 -6.20 13.87 -8.01
N PHE A 154 -5.78 15.07 -7.66
CA PHE A 154 -5.86 16.22 -8.55
C PHE A 154 -4.53 16.46 -9.25
N ALA A 155 -4.55 16.48 -10.58
CA ALA A 155 -3.42 16.92 -11.40
C ALA A 155 -3.23 18.45 -11.29
N ASP A 156 -2.02 18.96 -11.57
CA ASP A 156 -1.76 20.41 -11.51
C ASP A 156 -2.79 21.20 -12.34
N GLN A 157 -3.31 22.28 -11.76
CA GLN A 157 -4.35 23.15 -12.32
C GLN A 157 -5.73 22.50 -12.55
N ALA A 158 -5.98 21.28 -12.05
CA ALA A 158 -7.32 20.71 -12.12
C ALA A 158 -8.33 21.53 -11.28
N SER A 159 -9.61 21.36 -11.56
CA SER A 159 -10.68 21.86 -10.70
C SER A 159 -11.88 20.93 -10.75
N LEU A 160 -12.61 20.83 -9.64
CA LEU A 160 -13.88 20.12 -9.54
C LEU A 160 -14.96 21.11 -9.11
N ASN A 161 -15.85 21.42 -10.03
CA ASN A 161 -17.06 22.21 -9.80
C ASN A 161 -18.27 21.28 -9.64
N GLY A 162 -18.18 20.40 -8.65
CA GLY A 162 -19.22 19.46 -8.22
C GLY A 162 -19.03 19.16 -6.74
N THR A 163 -19.56 18.04 -6.26
CA THR A 163 -19.36 17.59 -4.88
C THR A 163 -18.36 16.44 -4.80
N LEU A 164 -17.71 16.30 -3.65
CA LEU A 164 -16.83 15.18 -3.35
C LEU A 164 -17.14 14.67 -1.95
N ASP A 165 -17.50 13.39 -1.84
CA ASP A 165 -17.72 12.69 -0.57
C ASP A 165 -16.99 11.36 -0.60
N GLY A 166 -16.03 11.15 0.31
CA GLY A 166 -15.35 9.86 0.47
C GLY A 166 -16.31 8.74 0.87
N GLN A 167 -17.41 9.09 1.53
CA GLN A 167 -18.36 8.15 2.12
C GLN A 167 -17.70 7.27 3.21
N ALA A 168 -17.93 5.96 3.19
CA ALA A 168 -17.41 5.08 4.23
C ALA A 168 -16.03 4.59 3.82
N GLY A 169 -15.12 4.51 4.79
CA GLY A 169 -13.73 4.14 4.50
C GLY A 169 -12.75 5.10 5.14
N SER A 170 -11.49 4.98 4.74
CA SER A 170 -10.43 5.93 5.06
C SER A 170 -9.99 6.63 3.78
N ASP A 171 -10.65 7.73 3.47
CA ASP A 171 -10.52 8.38 2.17
C ASP A 171 -9.45 9.46 2.14
N SER A 172 -8.85 9.65 0.97
CA SER A 172 -7.70 10.52 0.79
C SER A 172 -7.90 11.55 -0.32
N LEU A 173 -7.45 12.77 -0.03
CA LEU A 173 -7.43 13.89 -0.96
C LEU A 173 -5.98 14.24 -1.27
N ASP A 174 -5.57 14.10 -2.52
CA ASP A 174 -4.18 14.18 -2.95
C ASP A 174 -3.96 15.32 -3.96
N PHE A 175 -3.26 16.36 -3.50
CA PHE A 175 -2.83 17.50 -4.30
C PHE A 175 -1.32 17.49 -4.59
N SER A 176 -0.61 16.37 -4.40
CA SER A 176 0.85 16.26 -4.54
C SER A 176 1.40 16.69 -5.90
N ALA A 177 0.58 16.65 -6.95
CA ALA A 177 0.94 17.12 -8.28
C ALA A 177 0.85 18.65 -8.46
N TYR A 178 0.16 19.38 -7.57
CA TYR A 178 -0.02 20.83 -7.70
C TYR A 178 1.30 21.57 -7.51
N THR A 179 1.45 22.62 -8.30
CA THR A 179 2.61 23.52 -8.21
C THR A 179 2.30 24.83 -7.49
N THR A 180 1.04 25.01 -7.05
CA THR A 180 0.57 26.25 -6.40
C THR A 180 -0.04 25.97 -5.03
N PRO A 181 0.14 26.89 -4.05
CA PRO A 181 -0.36 26.71 -2.68
C PRO A 181 -1.83 26.34 -2.60
N ARG A 182 -2.15 25.33 -1.78
CA ARG A 182 -3.50 24.87 -1.44
C ARG A 182 -3.84 25.31 -0.02
N ASN A 183 -5.08 25.74 0.16
CA ASN A 183 -5.58 26.22 1.45
C ASN A 183 -6.83 25.45 1.83
N PHE A 184 -6.68 24.53 2.78
CA PHE A 184 -7.76 23.69 3.28
C PHE A 184 -8.42 24.34 4.50
N ILE A 185 -9.75 24.31 4.56
CA ILE A 185 -10.51 24.79 5.71
C ILE A 185 -11.44 23.67 6.17
N LEU A 186 -11.24 23.17 7.38
CA LEU A 186 -12.13 22.17 7.96
C LEU A 186 -13.41 22.85 8.48
N LEU A 187 -14.56 22.28 8.15
CA LEU A 187 -15.90 22.84 8.45
C LEU A 187 -16.70 21.99 9.45
N GLY A 188 -16.27 20.75 9.69
CA GLY A 188 -16.81 19.87 10.72
C GLY A 188 -16.32 18.44 10.56
N THR A 189 -16.82 17.54 11.41
CA THR A 189 -16.68 16.10 11.16
C THR A 189 -17.48 15.71 9.92
N GLY A 190 -16.97 14.73 9.18
CA GLY A 190 -17.63 14.26 7.97
C GLY A 190 -18.90 13.45 8.25
N SER A 191 -19.69 13.22 7.21
CA SER A 191 -20.98 12.54 7.31
C SER A 191 -20.84 11.04 7.57
N SER A 192 -19.79 10.40 7.03
CA SER A 192 -19.55 8.95 7.12
C SER A 192 -18.19 8.56 7.73
N GLY A 193 -17.41 9.54 8.15
CA GLY A 193 -16.04 9.38 8.65
C GLY A 193 -15.27 10.70 8.51
N GLY A 194 -14.02 10.73 8.96
CA GLY A 194 -13.10 11.84 8.66
C GLY A 194 -13.65 13.26 8.93
N PHE A 195 -13.34 14.17 8.00
CA PHE A 195 -13.74 15.57 8.06
C PHE A 195 -14.40 16.04 6.77
N LYS A 196 -15.28 17.03 6.92
CA LYS A 196 -15.73 17.88 5.82
C LYS A 196 -15.00 19.21 5.83
N GLY A 197 -14.78 19.77 4.66
CA GLY A 197 -14.03 21.00 4.51
C GLY A 197 -14.21 21.65 3.15
N SER A 198 -13.35 22.63 2.87
CA SER A 198 -13.30 23.32 1.60
C SER A 198 -11.86 23.57 1.14
N GLU A 199 -11.71 23.61 -0.18
CA GLU A 199 -10.49 24.00 -0.90
C GLU A 199 -10.91 24.71 -2.19
N SER A 200 -10.16 25.72 -2.63
CA SER A 200 -10.53 26.63 -3.72
C SER A 200 -10.81 25.96 -5.08
N SER A 201 -10.13 24.86 -5.40
CA SER A 201 -10.25 24.14 -6.67
C SER A 201 -11.30 23.02 -6.62
N LEU A 202 -11.81 22.66 -5.45
CA LEU A 202 -12.80 21.61 -5.23
C LEU A 202 -14.14 22.14 -4.67
N GLY A 203 -14.16 23.36 -4.14
CA GLY A 203 -15.32 23.86 -3.40
C GLY A 203 -15.41 23.20 -2.02
N GLN A 204 -16.24 22.16 -1.87
CA GLN A 204 -16.44 21.44 -0.61
C GLN A 204 -16.15 19.95 -0.77
N PHE A 205 -15.64 19.35 0.31
CA PHE A 205 -15.48 17.90 0.45
C PHE A 205 -16.12 17.40 1.74
N ASP A 206 -16.50 16.13 1.75
CA ASP A 206 -17.01 15.41 2.92
C ASP A 206 -16.28 14.06 3.09
N SER A 207 -16.29 13.56 4.32
CA SER A 207 -15.76 12.25 4.72
C SER A 207 -14.29 11.97 4.34
N ILE A 208 -13.39 12.96 4.49
CA ILE A 208 -11.95 12.78 4.18
C ILE A 208 -11.10 12.54 5.42
N ASN A 209 -10.25 11.52 5.37
CA ASN A 209 -9.39 11.06 6.47
C ASN A 209 -7.91 11.40 6.27
N SER A 210 -7.49 11.70 5.04
CA SER A 210 -6.12 12.13 4.75
C SER A 210 -6.04 13.22 3.69
N ILE A 211 -5.15 14.19 3.90
CA ILE A 211 -4.83 15.24 2.93
C ILE A 211 -3.33 15.22 2.63
N THR A 212 -3.00 15.22 1.34
CA THR A 212 -1.65 15.49 0.84
C THR A 212 -1.64 16.84 0.15
N GLY A 213 -0.79 17.74 0.61
CA GLY A 213 -0.59 19.06 0.01
C GLY A 213 0.16 19.02 -1.32
N SER A 214 0.36 20.20 -1.88
CA SER A 214 1.08 20.49 -3.12
C SER A 214 2.60 20.52 -2.95
N LEU A 215 3.31 20.85 -4.03
CA LEU A 215 4.75 21.13 -4.03
C LEU A 215 5.08 22.55 -3.51
N ALA A 216 4.08 23.34 -3.18
CA ALA A 216 4.22 24.70 -2.67
C ALA A 216 3.80 24.77 -1.20
N THR A 217 4.00 25.93 -0.56
CA THR A 217 3.65 26.11 0.85
C THR A 217 2.13 26.15 1.03
N ASP A 218 1.60 25.12 1.67
CA ASP A 218 0.17 24.93 1.88
C ASP A 218 -0.27 25.39 3.28
N SER A 219 -1.58 25.47 3.46
CA SER A 219 -2.16 25.73 4.77
C SER A 219 -3.39 24.89 5.04
N ILE A 220 -3.57 24.55 6.32
CA ILE A 220 -4.83 23.98 6.81
C ILE A 220 -5.33 24.78 8.00
N THR A 221 -6.62 25.09 7.97
CA THR A 221 -7.37 25.67 9.09
C THR A 221 -8.20 24.59 9.77
N GLY A 222 -7.98 24.37 11.07
CA GLY A 222 -8.77 23.46 11.89
C GLY A 222 -10.17 23.98 12.20
N LEU A 223 -10.97 23.14 12.87
CA LEU A 223 -12.30 23.50 13.35
C LEU A 223 -12.26 24.58 14.43
N ASP A 224 -13.34 25.35 14.57
CA ASP A 224 -13.60 26.24 15.72
C ASP A 224 -13.95 25.45 17.01
N ALA A 225 -13.11 24.48 17.36
CA ALA A 225 -13.26 23.61 18.51
C ALA A 225 -11.87 23.20 19.02
N ALA A 226 -11.80 22.70 20.26
CA ALA A 226 -10.54 22.22 20.80
C ALA A 226 -9.97 21.10 19.92
N ALA A 227 -8.66 21.16 19.63
CA ALA A 227 -8.00 20.17 18.80
C ALA A 227 -6.57 19.88 19.23
N THR A 228 -6.05 18.76 18.77
CA THR A 228 -4.65 18.39 18.93
C THR A 228 -4.02 18.17 17.57
N TRP A 229 -2.93 18.89 17.33
CA TRP A 229 -2.08 18.82 16.16
C TRP A 229 -0.81 18.07 16.54
N GLN A 230 -0.58 16.90 15.95
CA GLN A 230 0.72 16.24 16.00
C GLN A 230 1.56 16.76 14.85
N VAL A 231 2.74 17.30 15.16
CA VAL A 231 3.65 17.90 14.19
C VAL A 231 4.93 17.06 14.13
N GLY A 232 5.06 16.27 13.08
CA GLY A 232 6.13 15.29 12.92
C GLY A 232 6.10 14.62 11.54
N SER A 233 6.88 13.56 11.37
CA SER A 233 6.86 12.75 10.13
C SER A 233 5.48 12.13 9.85
N ASN A 234 4.71 11.84 10.91
CA ASN A 234 3.32 11.40 10.83
C ASN A 234 2.42 12.50 11.39
N SER A 235 2.35 13.63 10.67
CA SER A 235 1.54 14.77 11.13
C SER A 235 0.05 14.42 11.08
N SER A 236 -0.69 14.83 12.11
CA SER A 236 -2.12 14.55 12.22
C SER A 236 -2.88 15.64 12.95
N TYR A 237 -4.12 15.87 12.55
CA TYR A 237 -5.06 16.74 13.25
C TYR A 237 -6.19 15.91 13.87
N THR A 238 -6.49 16.13 15.15
CA THR A 238 -7.56 15.42 15.86
C THR A 238 -8.51 16.39 16.55
N SER A 239 -9.80 16.33 16.21
CA SER A 239 -10.88 17.10 16.84
C SER A 239 -12.22 16.40 16.67
N GLY A 240 -13.18 16.64 17.57
CA GLY A 240 -14.53 16.08 17.48
C GLY A 240 -14.59 14.54 17.49
N GLY A 241 -13.56 13.86 17.98
CA GLY A 241 -13.44 12.40 17.95
C GLY A 241 -12.97 11.81 16.61
N SER A 242 -12.65 12.66 15.62
CA SER A 242 -12.11 12.25 14.31
C SER A 242 -10.62 12.63 14.20
N SER A 243 -9.89 11.94 13.33
CA SER A 243 -8.47 12.20 13.06
C SER A 243 -8.22 12.30 11.56
N LEU A 244 -7.36 13.25 11.18
CA LEU A 244 -6.97 13.57 9.81
C LEU A 244 -5.45 13.42 9.69
N ALA A 245 -4.99 12.54 8.81
CA ALA A 245 -3.58 12.43 8.46
C ALA A 245 -3.19 13.53 7.47
N MET A 246 -2.03 14.16 7.68
CA MET A 246 -1.57 15.29 6.86
C MET A 246 -0.14 15.06 6.38
N THR A 247 0.09 15.25 5.09
CA THR A 247 1.41 15.21 4.45
C THR A 247 1.60 16.45 3.58
N GLY A 248 2.78 17.07 3.61
CA GLY A 248 3.08 18.25 2.80
C GLY A 248 2.20 19.46 3.14
N ILE A 249 1.95 19.71 4.43
CA ILE A 249 1.22 20.90 4.90
C ILE A 249 2.12 21.68 5.84
N GLU A 250 2.56 22.87 5.42
CA GLU A 250 3.57 23.64 6.14
C GLU A 250 2.96 24.59 7.17
N ASN A 251 1.78 25.17 6.89
CA ASN A 251 1.13 26.12 7.78
C ASN A 251 -0.06 25.49 8.51
N LEU A 252 0.04 25.40 9.83
CA LEU A 252 -0.99 24.84 10.70
C LEU A 252 -1.73 25.99 11.41
N LEU A 253 -2.99 26.17 11.07
CA LEU A 253 -3.82 27.26 11.58
C LEU A 253 -4.92 26.65 12.46
N GLY A 254 -4.93 27.00 13.74
CA GLY A 254 -5.97 26.63 14.69
C GLY A 254 -7.33 27.22 14.36
N GLY A 255 -8.28 27.03 15.26
CA GLY A 255 -9.63 27.59 15.18
C GLY A 255 -9.86 28.66 16.24
N ALA A 256 -11.12 28.83 16.65
CA ALA A 256 -11.46 29.62 17.83
C ALA A 256 -11.40 28.85 19.17
N GLY A 257 -11.19 27.52 19.12
CA GLY A 257 -11.12 26.64 20.28
C GLY A 257 -9.71 26.51 20.85
N GLU A 258 -9.53 25.80 21.97
CA GLU A 258 -8.19 25.57 22.53
C GLU A 258 -7.41 24.55 21.68
N ASP A 259 -6.39 25.00 20.95
CA ASP A 259 -5.56 24.15 20.11
C ASP A 259 -4.25 23.77 20.81
N LYS A 260 -3.86 22.50 20.70
CA LYS A 260 -2.56 21.99 21.18
C LYS A 260 -1.70 21.50 20.04
N PHE A 261 -0.53 22.11 19.85
CA PHE A 261 0.46 21.73 18.84
C PHE A 261 1.61 20.95 19.48
N VAL A 262 1.56 19.63 19.34
CA VAL A 262 2.52 18.68 19.92
C VAL A 262 3.66 18.44 18.94
N LEU A 263 4.86 18.90 19.29
CA LEU A 263 6.03 18.84 18.43
C LEU A 263 6.83 17.55 18.66
N GLN A 264 7.10 16.82 17.58
CA GLN A 264 7.98 15.65 17.61
C GLN A 264 9.45 16.05 17.56
N LYS A 265 10.29 15.38 18.36
CA LYS A 265 11.72 15.66 18.40
C LYS A 265 12.40 15.30 17.07
N GLY A 266 13.20 16.21 16.54
CA GLY A 266 13.99 15.99 15.32
C GLY A 266 13.23 16.27 14.03
N TYR A 267 11.96 16.68 14.13
CA TYR A 267 11.20 17.22 13.02
C TYR A 267 11.27 18.75 13.05
N GLU A 268 11.42 19.37 11.88
CA GLU A 268 11.34 20.82 11.70
C GLU A 268 10.16 21.13 10.77
N LEU A 269 9.26 21.99 11.23
CA LEU A 269 8.17 22.51 10.42
C LEU A 269 8.68 23.73 9.65
N GLU A 270 8.63 23.66 8.32
CA GLU A 270 9.11 24.76 7.48
C GLU A 270 8.22 26.00 7.56
N GLY A 271 6.90 25.80 7.66
CA GLY A 271 5.92 26.88 7.75
C GLY A 271 5.66 27.37 9.17
N LEU A 272 4.49 27.95 9.38
CA LEU A 272 4.11 28.60 10.64
C LEU A 272 3.05 27.82 11.40
N ILE A 273 2.98 28.08 12.71
CA ILE A 273 1.85 27.69 13.57
C ILE A 273 1.12 28.95 14.02
N ASP A 274 -0.18 29.04 13.77
CA ASP A 274 -1.03 30.12 14.28
C ASP A 274 -2.18 29.51 15.08
N GLY A 275 -2.17 29.71 16.41
CA GLY A 275 -3.27 29.22 17.28
C GLY A 275 -4.61 29.89 17.01
N ARG A 276 -4.59 31.11 16.44
CA ARG A 276 -5.76 31.99 16.26
C ARG A 276 -6.50 32.31 17.56
N GLY A 277 -7.70 31.78 17.77
CA GLY A 277 -8.53 32.07 18.95
C GLY A 277 -8.49 30.90 19.92
N GLY A 278 -8.81 31.12 21.20
CA GLY A 278 -8.68 30.07 22.22
C GLY A 278 -7.31 30.08 22.91
N ASP A 279 -7.17 29.32 24.00
CA ASP A 279 -5.94 29.31 24.83
C ASP A 279 -4.91 28.29 24.31
N ASP A 280 -4.25 28.65 23.23
CA ASP A 280 -3.45 27.71 22.44
C ASP A 280 -2.11 27.36 23.07
N THR A 281 -1.71 26.11 22.89
CA THR A 281 -0.56 25.51 23.56
C THR A 281 0.44 24.95 22.56
N LEU A 282 1.70 25.35 22.69
CA LEU A 282 2.83 24.69 22.02
C LEU A 282 3.44 23.66 22.97
N ASP A 283 3.42 22.39 22.60
CA ASP A 283 3.75 21.27 23.48
C ASP A 283 5.02 20.55 23.02
N TYR A 284 6.10 20.76 23.79
CA TYR A 284 7.40 20.11 23.60
C TYR A 284 7.57 18.88 24.51
N SER A 285 6.51 18.32 25.11
CA SER A 285 6.61 17.17 26.02
C SER A 285 7.34 15.94 25.43
N ASN A 286 7.32 15.78 24.10
CA ASN A 286 8.05 14.71 23.39
C ASN A 286 9.56 14.98 23.23
N TYR A 287 10.05 16.15 23.64
CA TYR A 287 11.48 16.45 23.67
C TYR A 287 12.12 15.84 24.92
N VAL A 288 13.43 15.62 24.88
CA VAL A 288 14.16 15.09 26.04
C VAL A 288 14.33 16.19 27.09
N TYR A 289 14.10 15.88 28.36
CA TYR A 289 14.36 16.82 29.46
C TYR A 289 15.79 17.39 29.41
N GLY A 290 15.91 18.70 29.54
CA GLY A 290 17.18 19.42 29.41
C GLY A 290 17.58 19.75 27.96
N SER A 291 16.74 19.42 26.96
CA SER A 291 16.91 19.95 25.60
C SER A 291 16.87 21.48 25.62
N VAL A 292 17.73 22.11 24.82
CA VAL A 292 17.67 23.56 24.61
C VAL A 292 16.47 23.85 23.73
N ILE A 293 15.42 24.39 24.35
CA ILE A 293 14.20 24.83 23.67
C ILE A 293 14.21 26.36 23.72
N ASN A 294 14.24 26.99 22.55
CA ASN A 294 14.29 28.43 22.40
C ASN A 294 12.99 28.89 21.76
N PHE A 295 12.22 29.70 22.48
CA PHE A 295 11.02 30.34 21.95
C PHE A 295 10.90 31.75 22.53
N ASP A 296 10.29 32.64 21.75
CA ASP A 296 9.89 33.97 22.18
C ASP A 296 8.49 34.25 21.63
N LEU A 297 7.49 34.14 22.51
CA LEU A 297 6.09 34.35 22.16
C LEU A 297 5.81 35.82 21.76
N ASN A 298 6.62 36.80 22.21
CA ASN A 298 6.45 38.20 21.82
C ASN A 298 7.01 38.48 20.43
N GLN A 299 8.10 37.80 20.07
CA GLN A 299 8.69 37.87 18.72
C GLN A 299 8.09 36.87 17.74
N GLY A 300 7.23 35.96 18.22
CA GLY A 300 6.59 34.93 17.40
C GLY A 300 7.58 33.89 16.87
N SER A 301 8.54 33.47 17.69
CA SER A 301 9.58 32.51 17.28
C SER A 301 9.62 31.29 18.18
N ALA A 302 9.89 30.12 17.59
CA ALA A 302 10.10 28.86 18.31
C ALA A 302 11.08 27.98 17.53
N ASN A 303 11.97 27.27 18.23
CA ASN A 303 12.85 26.31 17.59
C ASN A 303 12.03 25.18 16.96
N ALA A 304 12.53 24.64 15.84
CA ALA A 304 11.85 23.66 14.99
C ALA A 304 10.61 24.15 14.23
N ILE A 305 10.34 25.47 14.22
CA ILE A 305 9.28 26.08 13.40
C ILE A 305 9.87 27.30 12.69
N SER A 306 10.23 27.18 11.41
CA SER A 306 10.93 28.28 10.71
C SER A 306 10.02 29.42 10.25
N GLY A 307 8.74 29.15 9.99
CA GLY A 307 7.75 30.18 9.66
C GLY A 307 7.28 31.00 10.87
N GLY A 308 7.70 30.61 12.08
CA GLY A 308 7.34 31.28 13.32
C GLY A 308 6.04 30.79 13.94
N ILE A 309 5.68 31.39 15.06
CA ILE A 309 4.48 31.08 15.84
C ILE A 309 3.68 32.35 16.12
N THR A 310 2.36 32.27 16.02
CA THR A 310 1.45 33.35 16.42
C THR A 310 0.31 32.81 17.27
N SER A 311 -0.27 33.68 18.09
CA SER A 311 -1.45 33.39 18.91
C SER A 311 -1.29 32.27 19.95
N ILE A 312 -0.07 31.81 20.22
CA ILE A 312 0.22 30.83 21.28
C ILE A 312 0.28 31.51 22.65
N LYS A 313 -0.43 30.95 23.64
CA LYS A 313 -0.49 31.48 25.01
C LYS A 313 0.24 30.62 26.03
N ASN A 314 0.31 29.32 25.78
CA ASN A 314 0.89 28.34 26.69
C ASN A 314 2.03 27.57 26.00
N VAL A 315 3.04 27.20 26.78
CA VAL A 315 4.11 26.31 26.34
C VAL A 315 4.30 25.20 27.37
N ILE A 316 4.26 23.95 26.93
CA ILE A 316 4.58 22.78 27.75
C ILE A 316 6.00 22.35 27.42
N LEU A 317 6.83 22.19 28.45
CA LEU A 317 8.21 21.73 28.33
C LEU A 317 8.33 20.27 28.78
N PRO A 318 9.37 19.54 28.32
CA PRO A 318 9.68 18.20 28.84
C PRO A 318 9.73 18.18 30.37
N GLU A 319 9.09 17.19 30.98
CA GLU A 319 9.13 17.02 32.42
C GLU A 319 10.46 16.43 32.89
N LYS A 320 10.92 16.87 34.05
CA LYS A 320 12.09 16.29 34.71
C LYS A 320 11.76 14.86 35.16
N PRO A 321 12.62 13.86 34.89
CA PRO A 321 12.46 12.53 35.48
C PRO A 321 12.45 12.63 37.01
N GLY A 322 11.28 12.43 37.64
CA GLY A 322 11.12 12.36 39.09
C GLY A 322 10.24 13.42 39.76
N ASP A 323 9.72 14.43 39.04
CA ASP A 323 8.80 15.42 39.63
C ASP A 323 7.34 14.94 39.57
N GLN A 324 7.01 13.88 40.31
CA GLN A 324 5.63 13.71 40.77
C GLN A 324 5.36 14.72 41.89
N PRO A 325 4.21 15.41 41.93
CA PRO A 325 3.88 16.30 43.04
C PRO A 325 3.88 15.50 44.36
N PRO A 326 4.27 16.11 45.50
CA PRO A 326 4.34 15.39 46.76
C PRO A 326 2.94 14.90 47.14
N TYR A 327 2.76 13.58 47.11
CA TYR A 327 1.59 12.94 47.70
C TYR A 327 1.45 13.44 49.14
N SER A 328 0.34 14.13 49.43
CA SER A 328 -0.07 14.44 50.79
C SER A 328 -0.26 13.11 51.53
N GLY A 329 0.46 12.94 52.63
CA GLY A 329 0.46 11.73 53.43
C GLY A 329 -0.94 11.30 53.85
N GLY A 330 -1.33 10.11 53.38
CA GLY A 330 -2.36 9.28 53.96
C GLY A 330 -1.79 7.87 54.07
N GLY A 331 -1.43 7.45 55.29
CA GLY A 331 -0.97 6.09 55.55
C GLY A 331 -2.04 5.07 55.18
N GLY A 332 -1.65 4.08 54.38
CA GLY A 332 -2.46 2.94 53.99
C GLY A 332 -1.54 1.86 53.42
N GLY A 333 -1.69 0.63 53.92
CA GLY A 333 -0.71 -0.45 53.81
C GLY A 333 -0.44 -0.95 52.38
N GLY A 334 0.68 -1.64 52.26
CA GLY A 334 1.24 -2.09 50.99
C GLY A 334 0.33 -3.00 50.18
N GLY A 335 0.17 -2.61 48.93
CA GLY A 335 0.12 -3.54 47.81
C GLY A 335 1.21 -3.09 46.85
N ALA A 336 2.20 -3.94 46.59
CA ALA A 336 3.13 -3.69 45.50
C ALA A 336 2.32 -3.52 44.21
N PRO A 337 2.56 -2.48 43.39
CA PRO A 337 1.95 -2.42 42.07
C PRO A 337 2.33 -3.69 41.30
N PRO A 338 1.41 -4.25 40.50
CA PRO A 338 1.72 -5.44 39.72
C PRO A 338 2.93 -5.13 38.85
N LYS A 339 3.96 -5.98 38.96
CA LYS A 339 5.10 -6.00 38.05
C LYS A 339 4.54 -6.00 36.62
N PRO A 340 5.03 -5.15 35.70
CA PRO A 340 4.62 -5.24 34.30
C PRO A 340 4.79 -6.68 33.83
N GLU A 341 3.74 -7.29 33.28
CA GLU A 341 3.88 -8.58 32.61
C GLU A 341 4.74 -8.34 31.36
N GLY A 342 5.96 -8.90 31.33
CA GLY A 342 6.88 -8.76 30.21
C GLY A 342 8.31 -8.38 30.61
N GLN A 343 9.24 -8.52 29.67
CA GLN A 343 10.64 -8.12 29.84
C GLN A 343 10.80 -6.65 29.43
N MET A 344 11.22 -5.79 30.36
CA MET A 344 11.47 -4.38 30.07
C MET A 344 12.68 -4.22 29.13
N ILE A 345 12.48 -3.45 28.06
CA ILE A 345 13.53 -2.93 27.19
C ILE A 345 13.53 -1.41 27.28
N TYR A 346 14.70 -0.87 27.56
CA TYR A 346 14.90 0.57 27.61
C TYR A 346 15.34 1.06 26.23
N ARG A 347 14.67 2.08 25.73
CA ARG A 347 14.94 2.67 24.41
C ARG A 347 16.42 3.04 24.26
N GLU A 348 17.00 3.63 25.29
CA GLU A 348 18.37 4.15 25.25
C GLU A 348 19.45 3.07 25.29
N THR A 349 19.12 1.84 25.69
CA THR A 349 20.08 0.73 25.76
C THR A 349 19.78 -0.39 24.78
N GLY A 350 18.57 -0.43 24.22
CA GLY A 350 18.09 -1.60 23.49
C GLY A 350 18.12 -2.86 24.37
N GLY A 351 18.11 -4.02 23.73
CA GLY A 351 18.31 -5.29 24.42
C GLY A 351 17.84 -6.49 23.62
N ILE A 352 17.94 -7.67 24.24
CA ILE A 352 17.50 -8.94 23.66
C ILE A 352 16.44 -9.54 24.57
N ILE A 353 15.32 -9.95 23.97
CA ILE A 353 14.26 -10.72 24.61
C ILE A 353 14.36 -12.16 24.11
N GLU A 354 14.38 -13.12 25.02
CA GLU A 354 14.33 -14.55 24.69
C GLU A 354 13.19 -15.21 25.46
N SER A 355 12.18 -15.72 24.75
CA SER A 355 11.05 -16.42 25.36
C SER A 355 10.44 -17.41 24.38
N LEU A 356 10.06 -18.60 24.84
CA LEU A 356 9.47 -19.67 24.01
C LEU A 356 10.31 -20.06 22.78
N GLY A 357 11.62 -19.81 22.83
CA GLY A 357 12.56 -20.01 21.72
C GLY A 357 12.58 -18.89 20.68
N VAL A 358 11.68 -17.89 20.77
CA VAL A 358 11.71 -16.68 19.94
C VAL A 358 12.74 -15.71 20.52
N ILE A 359 13.53 -15.10 19.64
CA ILE A 359 14.51 -14.07 20.00
C ILE A 359 14.10 -12.76 19.35
N VAL A 360 14.00 -11.69 20.13
CA VAL A 360 13.76 -10.33 19.63
C VAL A 360 14.96 -9.47 20.02
N GLU A 361 15.66 -8.97 19.02
CA GLU A 361 16.80 -8.07 19.20
C GLU A 361 16.35 -6.65 18.88
N VAL A 362 16.43 -5.79 19.88
CA VAL A 362 16.01 -4.39 19.81
C VAL A 362 17.27 -3.51 19.84
N PRO A 363 17.66 -2.89 18.72
CA PRO A 363 18.77 -1.94 18.74
C PRO A 363 18.45 -0.71 19.59
N VAL A 364 19.50 -0.06 20.08
CA VAL A 364 19.43 1.23 20.81
C VAL A 364 18.65 2.26 19.95
N LEU A 365 17.79 3.04 20.60
CA LEU A 365 16.94 4.09 20.01
C LEU A 365 15.87 3.61 19.01
N THR A 366 15.69 2.30 18.82
CA THR A 366 14.69 1.75 17.89
C THR A 366 13.27 1.91 18.40
N LEU A 367 13.05 1.72 19.70
CA LEU A 367 11.71 1.87 20.28
C LEU A 367 11.32 3.35 20.39
N PRO A 368 10.04 3.69 20.24
CA PRO A 368 9.53 5.03 20.52
C PRO A 368 9.72 5.44 21.99
N GLN A 369 9.61 4.48 22.91
CA GLN A 369 9.76 4.66 24.36
C GLN A 369 10.18 3.34 25.03
N ASP A 370 10.55 3.40 26.31
CA ASP A 370 10.75 2.19 27.13
C ASP A 370 9.47 1.35 27.14
N ALA A 371 9.60 0.05 26.93
CA ALA A 371 8.45 -0.83 26.83
C ALA A 371 8.74 -2.23 27.39
N ALA A 372 7.73 -2.83 28.04
CA ALA A 372 7.76 -4.24 28.41
C ALA A 372 7.33 -5.09 27.22
N PHE A 373 8.18 -6.02 26.80
CA PHE A 373 7.87 -6.97 25.73
C PHE A 373 7.22 -8.23 26.28
N THR A 374 6.19 -8.71 25.58
CA THR A 374 5.51 -9.96 25.85
C THR A 374 5.52 -10.84 24.60
N ILE A 375 5.80 -12.13 24.78
CA ILE A 375 5.74 -13.15 23.73
C ILE A 375 4.82 -14.24 24.25
N LYS A 376 3.70 -14.46 23.58
CA LYS A 376 2.71 -15.49 23.92
C LYS A 376 2.53 -16.44 22.76
N GLU A 377 2.38 -17.72 23.05
CA GLU A 377 1.98 -18.73 22.07
C GLU A 377 0.45 -18.76 21.97
N ILE A 378 -0.08 -18.75 20.75
CA ILE A 378 -1.51 -18.94 20.49
C ILE A 378 -1.76 -20.41 20.10
N ASP A 379 -2.68 -21.08 20.81
CA ASP A 379 -3.06 -22.46 20.51
C ASP A 379 -3.87 -22.53 19.20
N VAL A 380 -3.46 -23.46 18.33
CA VAL A 380 -3.91 -23.56 16.93
C VAL A 380 -5.37 -24.02 16.81
N LEU A 381 -5.93 -24.62 17.87
CA LEU A 381 -7.35 -25.00 17.92
C LEU A 381 -8.31 -23.80 17.82
N ASN A 382 -7.87 -22.60 18.19
CA ASN A 382 -8.61 -21.35 18.01
C ASN A 382 -8.14 -20.54 16.78
N ALA A 383 -7.08 -20.98 16.09
CA ALA A 383 -6.45 -20.25 14.99
C ALA A 383 -6.94 -20.69 13.60
N ALA A 384 -7.69 -21.81 13.50
CA ALA A 384 -8.18 -22.35 12.23
C ALA A 384 -9.15 -21.40 11.50
N ASP A 385 -9.85 -20.52 12.22
CA ASP A 385 -10.70 -19.47 11.64
C ASP A 385 -9.90 -18.29 11.03
N TYR A 386 -8.58 -18.27 11.23
CA TYR A 386 -7.68 -17.17 10.83
C TYR A 386 -6.63 -17.60 9.79
N ILE A 387 -6.69 -18.82 9.27
CA ILE A 387 -5.84 -19.31 8.18
C ILE A 387 -6.70 -19.32 6.90
N PRO A 388 -6.41 -18.48 5.89
CA PRO A 388 -7.24 -18.36 4.68
C PRO A 388 -7.42 -19.70 3.95
N GLU A 389 -8.64 -19.99 3.48
CA GLU A 389 -8.89 -21.11 2.56
C GLU A 389 -8.07 -20.91 1.28
N GLY A 390 -6.99 -21.68 1.14
CA GLY A 390 -6.02 -21.56 0.05
C GLY A 390 -4.57 -21.63 0.52
N LEU A 391 -4.28 -21.25 1.77
CA LEU A 391 -3.04 -21.61 2.46
C LEU A 391 -3.19 -23.02 3.05
N LEU A 392 -3.18 -24.05 2.20
CA LEU A 392 -2.79 -25.41 2.63
C LEU A 392 -1.26 -25.49 2.75
N VAL A 393 -0.70 -24.53 3.46
CA VAL A 393 0.72 -24.41 3.73
C VAL A 393 0.95 -24.90 5.15
N LYS A 394 1.76 -25.94 5.30
CA LYS A 394 2.11 -26.50 6.60
C LYS A 394 2.74 -25.41 7.47
N LEU A 395 2.14 -25.17 8.63
CA LEU A 395 2.68 -24.26 9.63
C LEU A 395 4.05 -24.79 10.10
N GLY A 396 5.12 -24.09 9.73
CA GLY A 396 6.50 -24.45 10.06
C GLY A 396 6.84 -24.18 11.52
N SER A 397 6.18 -23.20 12.16
CA SER A 397 6.36 -22.85 13.57
C SER A 397 5.05 -23.00 14.37
N LYS A 398 5.03 -22.46 15.59
CA LYS A 398 3.78 -22.07 16.26
C LYS A 398 3.42 -20.63 15.88
N ILE A 399 2.23 -20.15 16.28
CA ILE A 399 1.87 -18.74 16.16
C ILE A 399 2.28 -18.00 17.44
N TYR A 400 3.03 -16.92 17.27
CA TYR A 400 3.51 -16.10 18.39
C TYR A 400 2.89 -14.71 18.33
N ASP A 401 2.16 -14.35 19.37
CA ASP A 401 1.72 -12.99 19.63
C ASP A 401 2.83 -12.22 20.34
N ILE A 402 3.44 -11.28 19.64
CA ILE A 402 4.55 -10.48 20.15
C ILE A 402 4.04 -9.05 20.28
N ASN A 403 4.02 -8.53 21.50
CA ASN A 403 3.47 -7.20 21.81
C ASN A 403 4.36 -6.47 22.80
N THR A 404 4.22 -5.14 22.86
CA THR A 404 4.77 -4.34 23.95
C THR A 404 3.70 -3.67 24.81
N SER A 405 4.09 -3.19 25.99
CA SER A 405 3.26 -2.30 26.80
C SER A 405 3.15 -0.87 26.24
N GLY A 406 3.91 -0.54 25.20
CA GLY A 406 3.90 0.73 24.49
C GLY A 406 3.42 0.55 23.03
N PRO A 407 3.75 1.47 22.12
CA PRO A 407 3.39 1.34 20.72
C PRO A 407 3.99 0.06 20.10
N ASN A 408 3.17 -0.64 19.32
CA ASN A 408 3.62 -1.79 18.53
C ASN A 408 4.16 -1.41 17.16
N GLN A 409 4.17 -0.13 16.79
CA GLN A 409 4.88 0.38 15.61
C GLN A 409 6.02 1.29 16.03
N PHE A 410 7.17 1.13 15.39
CA PHE A 410 8.43 1.79 15.75
C PHE A 410 8.84 2.87 14.75
N GLY A 411 8.13 3.00 13.63
CA GLY A 411 8.39 3.98 12.56
C GLY A 411 9.18 3.38 11.38
N ASP A 412 9.06 3.99 10.19
CA ASP A 412 9.45 3.38 8.91
C ASP A 412 10.93 3.03 8.77
N ASN A 413 11.80 3.68 9.54
CA ASN A 413 13.25 3.46 9.51
C ASN A 413 13.80 2.76 10.77
N ASN A 414 12.93 2.35 11.69
CA ASN A 414 13.31 1.74 12.95
C ASN A 414 12.98 0.25 12.94
N PHE A 415 14.02 -0.57 12.71
CA PHE A 415 13.86 -2.02 12.57
C PHE A 415 14.40 -2.75 13.79
N ILE A 416 13.58 -3.64 14.35
CA ILE A 416 14.01 -4.70 15.25
C ILE A 416 14.24 -5.99 14.46
N THR A 417 15.01 -6.91 15.02
CA THR A 417 15.18 -8.26 14.44
C THR A 417 14.36 -9.25 15.25
N ILE A 418 13.56 -10.07 14.59
CA ILE A 418 12.84 -11.19 15.21
C ILE A 418 13.35 -12.49 14.59
N LYS A 419 13.72 -13.45 15.44
CA LYS A 419 14.09 -14.81 15.06
C LYS A 419 13.04 -15.78 15.60
N ILE A 420 12.34 -16.47 14.71
CA ILE A 420 11.27 -17.41 15.06
C ILE A 420 11.75 -18.84 14.80
N PRO A 421 11.71 -19.74 15.80
CA PRO A 421 12.08 -21.13 15.60
C PRO A 421 11.03 -21.85 14.75
N TYR A 422 11.48 -22.69 13.83
CA TYR A 422 10.62 -23.54 13.02
C TYR A 422 11.15 -24.97 12.94
N ASP A 423 10.25 -25.89 12.59
CA ASP A 423 10.55 -27.31 12.37
C ASP A 423 10.82 -27.55 10.87
N PRO A 424 12.08 -27.82 10.46
CA PRO A 424 12.39 -28.06 9.05
C PRO A 424 11.66 -29.24 8.44
N SER A 425 11.22 -30.22 9.24
CA SER A 425 10.46 -31.37 8.74
C SER A 425 9.05 -31.00 8.28
N LYS A 426 8.57 -29.79 8.65
CA LYS A 426 7.29 -29.24 8.22
C LYS A 426 7.40 -28.37 6.97
N ILE A 427 8.61 -28.07 6.51
CA ILE A 427 8.85 -27.37 5.24
C ILE A 427 8.89 -28.43 4.15
N GLU A 428 8.06 -28.28 3.12
CA GLU A 428 8.02 -29.26 2.03
C GLU A 428 9.30 -29.23 1.19
N GLU A 429 9.62 -30.37 0.56
CA GLU A 429 10.78 -30.46 -0.32
C GLU A 429 10.58 -29.52 -1.52
N GLY A 430 11.41 -28.47 -1.62
CA GLY A 430 11.33 -27.43 -2.64
C GLY A 430 10.79 -26.09 -2.13
N GLU A 431 10.15 -26.05 -0.96
CA GLU A 431 9.61 -24.82 -0.37
C GLU A 431 10.57 -24.15 0.62
N HIS A 432 10.29 -22.90 1.00
CA HIS A 432 11.10 -22.13 1.96
C HIS A 432 10.31 -21.73 3.21
N PRO A 433 10.97 -21.66 4.38
CA PRO A 433 10.37 -21.10 5.58
C PRO A 433 10.26 -19.58 5.44
N VAL A 434 9.04 -19.06 5.32
CA VAL A 434 8.77 -17.62 5.19
C VAL A 434 7.91 -17.13 6.35
N VAL A 435 8.37 -16.09 7.03
CA VAL A 435 7.61 -15.47 8.11
C VAL A 435 6.44 -14.68 7.52
N HIS A 436 5.27 -14.85 8.09
CA HIS A 436 4.14 -13.95 7.86
C HIS A 436 3.80 -13.23 9.16
N TYR A 437 3.31 -12.00 9.04
CA TYR A 437 2.67 -11.28 10.13
C TYR A 437 1.16 -11.25 9.90
N PHE A 438 0.38 -11.23 10.97
CA PHE A 438 -1.05 -11.00 10.86
C PHE A 438 -1.30 -9.49 10.84
N ASP A 439 -1.81 -9.00 9.72
CA ASP A 439 -2.31 -7.64 9.63
C ASP A 439 -3.69 -7.58 10.30
N GLU A 440 -3.73 -6.93 11.47
CA GLU A 440 -4.95 -6.78 12.27
C GLU A 440 -6.02 -5.95 11.57
N ILE A 441 -5.65 -5.13 10.57
CA ILE A 441 -6.57 -4.27 9.83
C ILE A 441 -7.28 -5.09 8.75
N SER A 442 -6.53 -5.80 7.90
CA SER A 442 -7.10 -6.63 6.83
C SER A 442 -7.59 -7.99 7.33
N GLY A 443 -7.19 -8.41 8.53
CA GLY A 443 -7.49 -9.74 9.07
C GLY A 443 -6.77 -10.87 8.33
N GLN A 444 -5.67 -10.57 7.61
CA GLN A 444 -4.96 -11.50 6.76
C GLN A 444 -3.50 -11.70 7.21
N TRP A 445 -2.95 -12.86 6.87
CA TRP A 445 -1.53 -13.13 6.99
C TRP A 445 -0.78 -12.54 5.79
N ILE A 446 0.15 -11.63 6.05
CA ILE A 446 0.97 -10.94 5.07
C ILE A 446 2.40 -11.49 5.13
N GLU A 447 2.91 -11.89 3.97
CA GLU A 447 4.27 -12.42 3.82
C GLU A 447 5.33 -11.36 4.11
N ILE A 448 6.37 -11.71 4.87
CA ILE A 448 7.59 -10.93 5.06
C ILE A 448 8.79 -11.76 4.61
N PRO A 449 9.66 -11.24 3.73
CA PRO A 449 10.89 -11.92 3.37
C PRO A 449 11.74 -12.25 4.60
N SER A 450 12.03 -13.54 4.81
CA SER A 450 12.86 -14.01 5.92
C SER A 450 14.12 -14.73 5.45
N THR A 451 15.18 -14.63 6.24
CA THR A 451 16.40 -15.42 6.06
C THR A 451 16.43 -16.60 7.03
N LYS A 452 17.21 -17.64 6.73
CA LYS A 452 17.38 -18.82 7.60
C LYS A 452 18.70 -18.76 8.37
N GLU A 453 18.64 -19.04 9.66
CA GLU A 453 19.80 -19.14 10.55
C GLU A 453 19.69 -20.45 11.35
N PHE A 454 20.80 -21.17 11.52
CA PHE A 454 20.85 -22.35 12.40
C PHE A 454 21.53 -21.97 13.71
N ASP A 455 20.81 -22.07 14.83
CA ASP A 455 21.37 -21.84 16.15
C ASP A 455 22.03 -23.13 16.67
N ALA A 456 23.35 -23.16 16.62
CA ALA A 456 24.15 -24.31 17.06
C ALA A 456 24.04 -24.61 18.56
N ASN A 457 23.61 -23.65 19.39
CA ASN A 457 23.48 -23.85 20.84
C ASN A 457 22.17 -24.54 21.21
N THR A 458 21.07 -24.19 20.52
CA THR A 458 19.74 -24.75 20.76
C THR A 458 19.40 -25.90 19.81
N GLY A 459 20.11 -26.02 18.70
CA GLY A 459 19.85 -27.01 17.64
C GLY A 459 18.60 -26.69 16.80
N LEU A 460 18.08 -25.46 16.91
CA LEU A 460 16.88 -25.02 16.22
C LEU A 460 17.24 -24.25 14.94
N TRP A 461 16.39 -24.42 13.93
CA TRP A 461 16.39 -23.55 12.76
C TRP A 461 15.49 -22.34 13.01
N MET A 462 15.99 -21.16 12.64
CA MET A 462 15.37 -19.88 12.90
C MET A 462 15.08 -19.17 11.58
N ALA A 463 13.85 -18.68 11.43
CA ALA A 463 13.49 -17.73 10.38
C ALA A 463 13.67 -16.31 10.94
N VAL A 464 14.46 -15.49 10.26
CA VAL A 464 14.92 -14.19 10.73
C VAL A 464 14.35 -13.08 9.85
N ILE A 465 13.64 -12.14 10.47
CA ILE A 465 13.03 -10.97 9.83
C ILE A 465 13.48 -9.67 10.50
N LYS A 466 13.46 -8.59 9.72
CA LYS A 466 13.55 -7.23 10.23
C LYS A 466 12.21 -6.55 10.05
N VAL A 467 11.65 -6.06 11.15
CA VAL A 467 10.34 -5.43 11.16
C VAL A 467 10.37 -4.16 11.97
N ASN A 468 9.50 -3.22 11.60
CA ASN A 468 9.29 -1.97 12.31
C ASN A 468 7.99 -1.98 13.12
N HIS A 469 7.35 -3.13 13.24
CA HIS A 469 6.14 -3.29 14.04
C HIS A 469 6.05 -4.69 14.65
N LEU A 470 5.12 -4.83 15.58
CA LEU A 470 4.80 -6.03 16.33
C LEU A 470 3.32 -6.37 16.18
N THR A 471 3.06 -7.67 16.11
CA THR A 471 1.74 -8.29 15.97
C THR A 471 1.91 -9.80 16.21
N ARG A 472 1.06 -10.63 15.61
CA ARG A 472 1.21 -12.07 15.52
C ARG A 472 2.10 -12.46 14.35
N PHE A 473 3.04 -13.36 14.59
CA PHE A 473 3.95 -13.89 13.58
C PHE A 473 3.94 -15.41 13.56
N ALA A 474 4.13 -15.99 12.37
CA ALA A 474 4.33 -17.41 12.19
C ALA A 474 5.16 -17.72 10.93
N VAL A 475 5.81 -18.88 10.92
CA VAL A 475 6.58 -19.39 9.78
C VAL A 475 5.70 -20.33 8.96
N PHE A 476 5.62 -20.07 7.67
CA PHE A 476 4.90 -20.84 6.67
C PHE A 476 5.89 -21.44 5.65
N SER A 477 5.47 -22.50 4.97
CA SER A 477 6.21 -23.13 3.87
C SER A 477 5.75 -22.57 2.51
N THR A 478 6.48 -21.66 1.86
CA THR A 478 6.00 -20.98 0.62
C THR A 478 6.90 -21.16 -0.60
N ASN A 479 6.31 -20.98 -1.79
CA ASN A 479 6.98 -20.99 -3.10
C ASN A 479 7.50 -19.58 -3.45
N LEU A 480 8.72 -19.46 -3.99
CA LEU A 480 9.35 -18.16 -4.32
C LEU A 480 9.39 -17.94 -5.85
N ASP A 481 8.52 -17.07 -6.37
CA ASP A 481 8.49 -16.76 -7.81
C ASP A 481 9.41 -15.58 -8.16
N ILE A 482 10.24 -15.71 -9.20
CA ILE A 482 11.04 -14.60 -9.77
C ILE A 482 10.49 -14.25 -11.15
N LYS A 483 10.05 -13.00 -11.37
CA LYS A 483 9.52 -12.51 -12.65
C LYS A 483 10.43 -11.46 -13.27
N LEU A 484 11.02 -11.78 -14.42
CA LEU A 484 11.92 -10.93 -15.19
C LEU A 484 11.20 -10.38 -16.43
N LEU A 485 11.13 -9.06 -16.56
CA LEU A 485 10.65 -8.42 -17.79
C LEU A 485 11.82 -8.15 -18.75
N ILE A 486 11.82 -8.80 -19.92
CA ILE A 486 12.92 -8.70 -20.89
C ILE A 486 13.00 -7.29 -21.47
N GLY A 487 14.17 -6.65 -21.32
CA GLY A 487 14.39 -5.28 -21.75
C GLY A 487 14.08 -4.23 -20.68
N SER A 488 13.67 -4.65 -19.48
CA SER A 488 13.44 -3.78 -18.32
C SER A 488 14.45 -4.07 -17.21
N PRO A 489 14.93 -3.06 -16.46
CA PRO A 489 15.67 -3.29 -15.21
C PRO A 489 14.74 -3.75 -14.07
N LEU A 490 13.43 -3.57 -14.19
CA LEU A 490 12.47 -3.95 -13.15
C LEU A 490 12.27 -5.47 -13.11
N VAL A 491 12.41 -6.05 -11.93
CA VAL A 491 12.19 -7.48 -11.66
C VAL A 491 11.34 -7.63 -10.40
N THR A 492 10.49 -8.65 -10.36
CA THR A 492 9.73 -9.00 -9.15
C THR A 492 10.30 -10.28 -8.54
N VAL A 493 10.53 -10.29 -7.23
CA VAL A 493 10.81 -11.50 -6.44
C VAL A 493 9.69 -11.63 -5.42
N GLY A 494 8.90 -12.70 -5.49
CA GLY A 494 7.62 -12.81 -4.80
C GLY A 494 6.67 -11.70 -5.25
N LYS A 495 6.36 -10.77 -4.32
CA LYS A 495 5.54 -9.58 -4.58
C LYS A 495 6.35 -8.27 -4.62
N GLN A 496 7.66 -8.31 -4.37
CA GLN A 496 8.48 -7.10 -4.24
C GLN A 496 9.25 -6.82 -5.54
N GLU A 497 9.30 -5.54 -5.92
CA GLU A 497 10.04 -5.07 -7.10
C GLU A 497 11.47 -4.65 -6.76
N TYR A 498 12.40 -4.95 -7.66
CA TYR A 498 13.81 -4.57 -7.60
C TYR A 498 14.26 -4.01 -8.94
N LEU A 499 15.30 -3.16 -8.91
CA LEU A 499 15.99 -2.69 -10.11
C LEU A 499 17.32 -3.41 -10.29
N LEU A 500 17.48 -4.05 -11.44
CA LEU A 500 18.74 -4.63 -11.89
C LEU A 500 19.65 -3.57 -12.47
N ASP A 501 20.93 -3.63 -12.11
CA ASP A 501 21.98 -2.80 -12.70
C ASP A 501 22.40 -3.25 -14.12
N ALA A 502 21.86 -4.40 -14.57
CA ALA A 502 22.08 -4.96 -15.88
C ALA A 502 20.81 -5.66 -16.38
N VAL A 503 20.32 -5.23 -17.54
CA VAL A 503 18.98 -5.56 -18.05
C VAL A 503 18.95 -6.94 -18.73
N PRO A 504 18.02 -7.84 -18.37
CA PRO A 504 17.81 -9.10 -19.08
C PRO A 504 17.46 -8.88 -20.55
N TYR A 505 18.02 -9.70 -21.45
CA TYR A 505 17.83 -9.54 -22.90
C TYR A 505 17.73 -10.89 -23.61
N ILE A 506 17.30 -10.90 -24.87
CA ILE A 506 17.32 -12.09 -25.73
C ILE A 506 18.60 -12.07 -26.55
N ASP A 507 19.44 -13.09 -26.42
CA ASP A 507 20.57 -13.31 -27.33
C ASP A 507 20.01 -13.63 -28.73
N ALA A 508 20.25 -12.75 -29.70
CA ALA A 508 19.67 -12.85 -31.04
C ALA A 508 20.23 -14.01 -31.88
N LYS A 509 21.35 -14.64 -31.47
CA LYS A 509 21.94 -15.78 -32.19
C LYS A 509 21.39 -17.10 -31.68
N ALA A 510 21.27 -17.24 -30.35
CA ALA A 510 20.81 -18.45 -29.70
C ALA A 510 19.29 -18.46 -29.42
N TRP A 511 18.61 -17.32 -29.55
CA TRP A 511 17.21 -17.15 -29.15
C TRP A 511 16.98 -17.64 -27.71
N ARG A 512 17.81 -17.15 -26.79
CA ARG A 512 17.75 -17.46 -25.36
C ARG A 512 17.69 -16.18 -24.55
N THR A 513 16.85 -16.18 -23.52
CA THR A 513 16.83 -15.12 -22.53
C THR A 513 18.06 -15.24 -21.64
N MET A 514 18.80 -14.14 -21.56
CA MET A 514 20.02 -13.98 -20.80
C MET A 514 19.75 -13.02 -19.63
N ALA A 515 20.17 -13.40 -18.42
CA ALA A 515 20.07 -12.53 -17.23
C ALA A 515 21.36 -12.57 -16.39
N PRO A 516 21.58 -11.59 -15.49
CA PRO A 516 22.74 -11.57 -14.62
C PRO A 516 22.79 -12.82 -13.73
N VAL A 517 23.87 -13.61 -13.84
CA VAL A 517 24.01 -14.90 -13.13
C VAL A 517 23.90 -14.74 -11.61
N ARG A 518 24.45 -13.65 -11.08
CA ARG A 518 24.47 -13.39 -9.64
C ARG A 518 23.06 -13.19 -9.10
N PHE A 519 22.27 -12.36 -9.77
CA PHE A 519 20.87 -12.12 -9.39
C PHE A 519 20.08 -13.44 -9.34
N ILE A 520 20.03 -14.17 -10.46
CA ILE A 520 19.25 -15.42 -10.53
C ILE A 520 19.69 -16.43 -9.47
N SER A 521 21.00 -16.64 -9.31
CA SER A 521 21.52 -17.69 -8.45
C SER A 521 21.42 -17.32 -6.97
N GLU A 522 21.76 -16.07 -6.59
CA GLU A 522 21.71 -15.62 -5.19
C GLU A 522 20.26 -15.47 -4.71
N THR A 523 19.33 -15.02 -5.56
CA THR A 523 17.90 -15.00 -5.23
C THR A 523 17.37 -16.42 -4.94
N MET A 524 17.89 -17.44 -5.62
CA MET A 524 17.57 -18.85 -5.37
C MET A 524 18.40 -19.49 -4.24
N GLY A 525 19.13 -18.68 -3.45
CA GLY A 525 19.91 -19.11 -2.28
C GLY A 525 21.29 -19.70 -2.57
N ALA A 526 21.82 -19.56 -3.80
CA ALA A 526 23.15 -20.03 -4.16
C ALA A 526 24.23 -18.97 -3.90
N GLN A 527 25.45 -19.41 -3.61
CA GLN A 527 26.64 -18.55 -3.54
C GLN A 527 27.29 -18.45 -4.93
N VAL A 528 27.74 -17.26 -5.32
CA VAL A 528 28.37 -17.02 -6.65
C VAL A 528 29.76 -16.41 -6.52
N GLU A 529 30.77 -17.12 -6.98
CA GLU A 529 32.16 -16.67 -7.02
C GLU A 529 32.63 -16.43 -8.46
N TRP A 530 33.42 -15.38 -8.67
CA TRP A 530 34.01 -15.05 -9.97
C TRP A 530 35.53 -15.19 -9.93
N ASN A 531 36.07 -16.07 -10.78
CA ASN A 531 37.50 -16.18 -11.02
C ASN A 531 37.87 -15.42 -12.30
N ALA A 532 38.49 -14.25 -12.13
CA ALA A 532 38.88 -13.39 -13.24
C ALA A 532 40.00 -13.97 -14.12
N VAL A 533 40.94 -14.73 -13.53
CA VAL A 533 42.10 -15.29 -14.24
C VAL A 533 41.66 -16.40 -15.18
N GLU A 534 40.81 -17.30 -14.70
CA GLU A 534 40.29 -18.43 -15.48
C GLU A 534 39.03 -18.07 -16.28
N ARG A 535 38.47 -16.88 -16.06
CA ARG A 535 37.19 -16.41 -16.59
C ARG A 535 36.06 -17.40 -16.29
N LYS A 536 35.95 -17.81 -15.03
CA LYS A 536 34.95 -18.79 -14.56
C LYS A 536 34.03 -18.21 -13.50
N VAL A 537 32.75 -18.62 -13.56
CA VAL A 537 31.78 -18.45 -12.47
C VAL A 537 31.62 -19.79 -11.77
N LEU A 538 31.70 -19.78 -10.45
CA LEU A 538 31.43 -20.92 -9.58
C LEU A 538 30.15 -20.62 -8.79
N ILE A 539 29.16 -21.51 -8.89
CA ILE A 539 27.88 -21.40 -8.19
C ILE A 539 27.76 -22.61 -7.25
N LYS A 540 27.41 -22.36 -5.97
CA LYS A 540 27.26 -23.40 -4.96
C LYS A 540 25.93 -23.28 -4.21
N LYS A 541 25.17 -24.37 -4.12
CA LYS A 541 23.91 -24.44 -3.37
C LYS A 541 23.68 -25.87 -2.88
N ASP A 542 23.41 -26.05 -1.59
CA ASP A 542 23.02 -27.34 -0.99
C ASP A 542 23.90 -28.55 -1.42
N GLY A 543 25.21 -28.34 -1.55
CA GLY A 543 26.19 -29.36 -1.97
C GLY A 543 26.32 -29.55 -3.49
N GLN A 544 25.50 -28.89 -4.30
CA GLN A 544 25.64 -28.80 -5.74
C GLN A 544 26.67 -27.74 -6.14
N GLU A 545 27.48 -28.05 -7.15
CA GLU A 545 28.50 -27.18 -7.71
C GLU A 545 28.28 -27.00 -9.23
N ILE A 546 28.22 -25.75 -9.70
CA ILE A 546 28.11 -25.42 -11.13
C ILE A 546 29.29 -24.51 -11.51
N ILE A 547 30.08 -24.93 -12.51
CA ILE A 547 31.19 -24.14 -13.05
C ILE A 547 30.87 -23.74 -14.48
N LEU A 548 30.86 -22.44 -14.73
CA LEU A 548 30.62 -21.83 -16.03
C LEU A 548 31.89 -21.15 -16.51
N THR A 549 32.26 -21.34 -17.78
CA THR A 549 33.41 -20.64 -18.38
C THR A 549 32.91 -19.64 -19.42
N ILE A 550 33.34 -18.38 -19.34
CA ILE A 550 32.90 -17.33 -20.29
C ILE A 550 33.26 -17.73 -21.72
N GLY A 551 32.28 -17.71 -22.62
CA GLY A 551 32.44 -18.07 -24.03
C GLY A 551 32.41 -19.58 -24.32
N SER A 552 32.25 -20.43 -23.32
CA SER A 552 32.07 -21.89 -23.48
C SER A 552 30.60 -22.27 -23.37
N ASN A 553 30.11 -23.12 -24.29
CA ASN A 553 28.81 -23.77 -24.16
C ASN A 553 28.87 -25.00 -23.22
N ILE A 554 30.03 -25.34 -22.67
CA ILE A 554 30.18 -26.45 -21.72
C ILE A 554 30.22 -25.87 -20.31
N ALA A 555 29.30 -26.33 -19.46
CA ALA A 555 29.29 -26.14 -18.02
C ALA A 555 29.70 -27.45 -17.33
N TYR A 556 30.19 -27.37 -16.09
CA TYR A 556 30.39 -28.54 -15.24
C TYR A 556 29.42 -28.49 -14.07
N VAL A 557 28.53 -29.48 -13.97
CA VAL A 557 27.60 -29.63 -12.85
C VAL A 557 28.05 -30.85 -12.04
N ASN A 558 28.47 -30.64 -10.80
CA ASN A 558 29.05 -31.67 -9.93
C ASN A 558 30.19 -32.46 -10.61
N GLY A 559 31.02 -31.76 -11.38
CA GLY A 559 32.14 -32.34 -12.14
C GLY A 559 31.75 -33.04 -13.45
N GLN A 560 30.47 -33.13 -13.80
CA GLN A 560 30.01 -33.68 -15.07
C GLN A 560 29.80 -32.59 -16.12
N GLU A 561 30.20 -32.85 -17.36
CA GLU A 561 29.99 -31.92 -18.47
C GLU A 561 28.51 -31.86 -18.88
N VAL A 562 27.97 -30.65 -18.95
CA VAL A 562 26.62 -30.35 -19.40
C VAL A 562 26.67 -29.27 -20.48
N LEU A 563 25.94 -29.51 -21.58
CA LEU A 563 25.87 -28.57 -22.69
C LEU A 563 24.82 -27.49 -22.42
N MET A 564 25.18 -26.23 -22.67
CA MET A 564 24.31 -25.06 -22.65
C MET A 564 23.97 -24.62 -24.07
N ASP A 565 22.74 -24.15 -24.25
CA ASP A 565 22.25 -23.62 -25.53
C ASP A 565 22.99 -22.34 -25.98
N CYS A 566 23.53 -21.58 -25.03
CA CYS A 566 24.35 -20.40 -25.30
C CYS A 566 25.42 -20.23 -24.20
N ALA A 567 26.60 -19.78 -24.60
CA ALA A 567 27.70 -19.54 -23.67
C ALA A 567 27.39 -18.37 -22.72
N PRO A 568 27.90 -18.41 -21.48
CA PRO A 568 27.95 -17.24 -20.61
C PRO A 568 28.74 -16.11 -21.27
N GLN A 569 28.25 -14.88 -21.17
CA GLN A 569 28.84 -13.69 -21.78
C GLN A 569 29.02 -12.60 -20.73
N ILE A 570 30.01 -11.72 -20.91
CA ILE A 570 30.12 -10.50 -20.12
C ILE A 570 29.52 -9.36 -20.94
N GLN A 571 28.53 -8.67 -20.39
CA GLN A 571 27.86 -7.52 -21.01
C GLN A 571 27.97 -6.29 -20.11
N ALA A 572 27.78 -5.09 -20.69
CA ALA A 572 27.77 -3.84 -19.93
C ALA A 572 26.71 -3.89 -18.80
N PRO A 573 27.01 -3.39 -17.58
CA PRO A 573 28.19 -2.62 -17.17
C PRO A 573 29.39 -3.48 -16.68
N GLY A 574 29.49 -4.74 -17.10
CA GLY A 574 30.53 -5.70 -16.68
C GLY A 574 29.97 -6.87 -15.87
N ARG A 575 28.72 -7.26 -16.14
CA ARG A 575 28.05 -8.39 -15.49
C ARG A 575 28.13 -9.64 -16.36
N THR A 576 28.22 -10.81 -15.72
CA THR A 576 28.13 -12.10 -16.42
C THR A 576 26.68 -12.47 -16.61
N PHE A 577 26.29 -12.69 -17.86
CA PHE A 577 24.98 -13.12 -18.30
C PHE A 577 25.00 -14.59 -18.70
N VAL A 578 23.93 -15.28 -18.35
CA VAL A 578 23.77 -16.73 -18.53
C VAL A 578 22.36 -17.04 -19.04
N PRO A 579 22.15 -18.16 -19.75
CA PRO A 579 20.80 -18.59 -20.14
C PRO A 579 19.97 -18.84 -18.89
N VAL A 580 18.87 -18.09 -18.71
CA VAL A 580 18.05 -18.12 -17.49
C VAL A 580 17.60 -19.54 -17.19
N ARG A 581 17.00 -20.21 -18.19
CA ARG A 581 16.49 -21.57 -18.07
C ARG A 581 17.54 -22.55 -17.57
N PHE A 582 18.75 -22.53 -18.16
CA PHE A 582 19.80 -23.47 -17.80
C PHE A 582 20.17 -23.34 -16.32
N ILE A 583 20.41 -22.12 -15.85
CA ILE A 583 20.83 -21.89 -14.46
C ILE A 583 19.71 -22.19 -13.48
N SER A 584 18.50 -21.70 -13.75
CA SER A 584 17.35 -21.93 -12.89
C SER A 584 17.00 -23.42 -12.79
N GLU A 585 16.90 -24.14 -13.91
CA GLU A 585 16.57 -25.57 -13.91
C GLU A 585 17.69 -26.43 -13.29
N THR A 586 18.97 -26.06 -13.50
CA THR A 586 20.08 -26.75 -12.84
C THR A 586 20.03 -26.57 -11.32
N LEU A 587 19.55 -25.42 -10.83
CA LEU A 587 19.34 -25.13 -9.41
C LEU A 587 18.00 -25.62 -8.85
N GLY A 588 17.22 -26.37 -9.65
CA GLY A 588 15.98 -27.03 -9.24
C GLY A 588 14.68 -26.28 -9.50
N ALA A 589 14.71 -25.11 -10.17
CA ALA A 589 13.50 -24.34 -10.46
C ALA A 589 12.86 -24.70 -11.81
N ARG A 590 11.58 -24.39 -11.96
CA ARG A 590 10.85 -24.45 -13.23
C ARG A 590 10.81 -23.08 -13.89
N VAL A 591 11.04 -23.01 -15.21
CA VAL A 591 11.03 -21.72 -15.94
C VAL A 591 9.95 -21.69 -17.02
N GLU A 592 9.10 -20.66 -16.96
CA GLU A 592 8.09 -20.34 -17.97
C GLU A 592 8.43 -19.02 -18.66
N TYR A 593 8.01 -18.90 -19.92
CA TYR A 593 8.18 -17.69 -20.71
C TYR A 593 6.85 -17.28 -21.32
N ASN A 594 6.42 -16.06 -21.03
CA ASN A 594 5.26 -15.44 -21.67
C ASN A 594 5.75 -14.52 -22.80
N SER A 595 5.43 -14.89 -24.04
CA SER A 595 5.86 -14.15 -25.23
C SER A 595 5.15 -12.82 -25.43
N GLU A 596 3.89 -12.70 -24.99
CA GLU A 596 3.09 -11.47 -25.13
C GLU A 596 3.60 -10.38 -24.19
N LYS A 597 3.86 -10.77 -22.93
CA LYS A 597 4.40 -9.87 -21.90
C LYS A 597 5.91 -9.71 -21.96
N ARG A 598 6.61 -10.54 -22.75
CA ARG A 598 8.07 -10.67 -22.75
C ARG A 598 8.62 -10.91 -21.34
N GLU A 599 7.96 -11.79 -20.61
CA GLU A 599 8.22 -12.07 -19.20
C GLU A 599 8.74 -13.49 -19.02
N VAL A 600 9.77 -13.67 -18.18
CA VAL A 600 10.22 -14.98 -17.71
C VAL A 600 9.84 -15.14 -16.26
N THR A 601 9.12 -16.21 -15.92
CA THR A 601 8.77 -16.57 -14.54
C THR A 601 9.56 -17.81 -14.14
N ILE A 602 10.27 -17.71 -13.03
CA ILE A 602 11.01 -18.80 -12.41
C ILE A 602 10.25 -19.19 -11.15
N TYR A 603 9.72 -20.40 -11.12
CA TYR A 603 9.08 -21.00 -9.95
C TYR A 603 10.15 -21.77 -9.19
N HIS A 604 10.54 -21.27 -8.02
CA HIS A 604 11.58 -21.88 -7.19
C HIS A 604 11.03 -22.41 -5.86
#